data_AF-A0A1C6Q0P5-F1
#
_entry.id   AF-A0A1C6Q0P5-F1
#
_cell.length_a   1.000
_cell.length_b   1.000
_cell.length_c   1.000
_cell.angle_alpha   90.00
_cell.angle_beta   90.00
_cell.angle_gamma   90.00
#
_symmetry.space_group_name_H-M   'P 1'
#
loop_
_entity.id
_entity.type
_entity.pdbx_description
1 polymer ?
#
loop_
_entity_poly.entity_id
_entity_poly.type
_entity_poly.pdbx_seq_one_letter_code
_entity_poly.pdbx_strand_id
1 'polypeptide(L)'
;MAETQPTPAPAPAAPSPSGPADRPPRRTARLVKEIRAFAEAHGGAGAQIAYLGRKGARIVLVGDDGRWGDLVAPSMTVAEDAVRRSGVTVHESFDGEFAAKVRTGPYEWSRMAGIQLGGTPNP
;
A
#
# COMPACT_ATOMS: atom_id res chain seq x y z
N MET A 1 45.14 -34.58 5.15
CA MET A 1 45.37 -33.14 5.34
C MET A 1 44.10 -32.43 4.87
N ALA A 2 43.20 -32.05 5.78
CA ALA A 2 41.95 -31.38 5.41
C ALA A 2 42.21 -29.87 5.31
N GLU A 3 42.07 -29.30 4.11
CA GLU A 3 42.08 -27.85 3.90
C GLU A 3 40.91 -27.22 4.65
N THR A 4 41.23 -26.46 5.69
CA THR A 4 40.28 -25.62 6.41
C THR A 4 40.08 -24.35 5.58
N GLN A 5 38.90 -24.16 5.00
CA GLN A 5 38.55 -22.86 4.42
C GLN A 5 38.25 -21.86 5.54
N PRO A 6 38.74 -20.60 5.45
CA PRO A 6 38.44 -19.59 6.44
C PRO A 6 36.99 -19.09 6.33
N THR A 7 36.32 -18.99 7.47
CA THR A 7 34.99 -18.36 7.60
C THR A 7 35.05 -16.89 7.17
N PRO A 8 34.16 -16.40 6.28
CA PRO A 8 34.11 -14.97 5.97
C PRO A 8 33.61 -14.18 7.18
N ALA A 9 34.32 -13.10 7.50
CA ALA A 9 33.95 -12.15 8.55
C ALA A 9 32.58 -11.51 8.27
N PRO A 10 31.81 -11.12 9.31
CA PRO A 10 30.53 -10.47 9.12
C PRO A 10 30.69 -9.15 8.35
N ALA A 11 29.87 -8.97 7.31
CA ALA A 11 29.80 -7.73 6.55
C ALA A 11 29.46 -6.53 7.48
N PRO A 12 30.02 -5.34 7.23
CA PRO A 12 29.74 -4.18 8.08
C PRO A 12 28.25 -3.85 8.04
N ALA A 13 27.70 -3.51 9.21
CA ALA A 13 26.33 -3.06 9.36
C ALA A 13 26.07 -1.87 8.40
N ALA A 14 25.00 -1.97 7.61
CA ALA A 14 24.60 -0.91 6.69
C ALA A 14 24.39 0.40 7.47
N PRO A 15 24.84 1.55 6.93
CA PRO A 15 24.77 2.81 7.64
C PRO A 15 23.32 3.21 7.91
N SER A 16 23.03 3.63 9.13
CA SER A 16 21.75 4.21 9.53
C SER A 16 21.56 5.55 8.80
N PRO A 17 20.53 5.73 7.96
CA PRO A 17 20.27 7.03 7.38
C PRO A 17 19.69 7.94 8.48
N SER A 18 20.40 9.02 8.80
CA SER A 18 19.89 10.07 9.68
C SER A 18 20.36 11.40 9.12
N GLY A 19 19.64 11.86 8.10
CA GLY A 19 19.90 13.12 7.40
C GLY A 19 18.72 13.52 6.50
N PRO A 20 18.70 14.76 5.98
CA PRO A 20 17.60 15.31 5.19
C PRO A 20 17.26 14.54 3.90
N ALA A 21 18.17 13.69 3.40
CA ALA A 21 17.93 12.79 2.28
C ALA A 21 16.93 11.66 2.59
N ASP A 22 16.71 11.36 3.87
CA ASP A 22 15.79 10.31 4.30
C ASP A 22 14.33 10.80 4.38
N ARG A 23 14.15 12.13 4.33
CA ARG A 23 12.83 12.75 4.31
C ARG A 23 12.18 12.51 2.93
N PRO A 24 11.02 11.84 2.89
CA PRO A 24 10.37 11.57 1.62
C PRO A 24 9.94 12.87 0.93
N PRO A 25 9.93 12.92 -0.41
CA PRO A 25 9.32 14.01 -1.15
C PRO A 25 7.89 14.27 -0.66
N ARG A 26 7.43 15.53 -0.73
CA ARG A 26 6.11 15.93 -0.20
C ARG A 26 4.96 15.03 -0.67
N ARG A 27 5.02 14.57 -1.92
CA ARG A 27 4.00 13.67 -2.49
C ARG A 27 4.03 12.29 -1.85
N THR A 28 5.22 11.70 -1.69
CA THR A 28 5.40 10.43 -0.98
C THR A 28 4.95 10.54 0.47
N ALA A 29 5.35 11.61 1.18
CA ALA A 29 4.93 11.84 2.56
C ALA A 29 3.40 11.91 2.71
N ARG A 30 2.72 12.54 1.76
CA ARG A 30 1.26 12.62 1.71
C ARG A 30 0.64 11.24 1.49
N LEU A 31 1.14 10.46 0.54
CA LEU A 31 0.65 9.10 0.27
C LEU A 31 0.84 8.20 1.49
N VAL A 32 1.99 8.26 2.16
CA VAL A 32 2.23 7.52 3.43
C VAL A 32 1.18 7.87 4.46
N LYS A 33 0.85 9.16 4.63
CA LYS A 33 -0.19 9.62 5.57
C LYS A 33 -1.57 9.08 5.20
N GLU A 34 -1.94 9.14 3.92
CA GLU A 34 -3.24 8.65 3.43
C GLU A 34 -3.38 7.13 3.61
N ILE A 35 -2.31 6.35 3.33
CA ILE A 35 -2.30 4.90 3.52
C ILE A 35 -2.42 4.53 5.00
N ARG A 36 -1.68 5.20 5.89
CA ARG A 36 -1.76 4.94 7.33
C ARG A 36 -3.13 5.28 7.90
N ALA A 37 -3.69 6.43 7.53
CA ALA A 37 -5.02 6.85 7.97
C ALA A 37 -6.09 5.84 7.52
N PHE A 38 -5.97 5.30 6.31
CA PHE A 38 -6.84 4.22 5.84
C PHE A 38 -6.68 2.95 6.69
N ALA A 39 -5.44 2.47 6.89
CA ALA A 39 -5.20 1.27 7.69
C ALA A 39 -5.71 1.41 9.13
N GLU A 40 -5.49 2.56 9.78
CA GLU A 40 -5.99 2.87 11.13
C GLU A 40 -7.52 2.83 11.20
N ALA A 41 -8.21 3.40 10.19
CA ALA A 41 -9.66 3.43 10.14
C ALA A 41 -10.31 2.05 9.91
N HIS A 42 -9.57 1.09 9.35
CA HIS A 42 -10.10 -0.21 8.91
C HIS A 42 -9.50 -1.41 9.64
N GLY A 43 -8.78 -1.16 10.76
CA GLY A 43 -8.20 -2.21 11.61
C GLY A 43 -6.93 -2.87 11.06
N GLY A 44 -6.40 -2.33 9.97
CA GLY A 44 -5.33 -2.91 9.15
C GLY A 44 -5.62 -2.69 7.67
N ALA A 45 -4.61 -2.87 6.82
CA ALA A 45 -4.80 -2.87 5.37
C ALA A 45 -3.69 -3.65 4.65
N GLY A 46 -4.06 -4.23 3.51
CA GLY A 46 -3.12 -4.62 2.46
C GLY A 46 -3.16 -3.65 1.28
N ALA A 47 -2.08 -3.59 0.51
CA ALA A 47 -1.93 -2.74 -0.65
C ALA A 47 -1.46 -3.53 -1.87
N GLN A 48 -1.99 -3.19 -3.05
CA GLN A 48 -1.47 -3.66 -4.33
C GLN A 48 -1.12 -2.46 -5.21
N ILE A 49 -0.01 -2.57 -5.95
CA ILE A 49 0.47 -1.51 -6.84
C ILE A 49 0.31 -1.98 -8.29
N ALA A 50 -0.38 -1.18 -9.11
CA ALA A 50 -0.55 -1.43 -10.53
C ALA A 50 0.05 -0.28 -11.36
N TYR A 51 0.91 -0.62 -12.33
CA TYR A 51 1.48 0.36 -13.25
C TYR A 51 0.42 0.91 -14.23
N LEU A 52 0.33 2.24 -14.34
CA LEU A 52 -0.62 2.95 -15.22
C LEU A 52 0.05 3.59 -16.44
N GLY A 53 1.28 3.20 -16.78
CA GLY A 53 2.02 3.86 -17.86
C GLY A 53 2.40 5.29 -17.48
N ARG A 54 2.25 6.23 -18.42
CA ARG A 54 2.59 7.65 -18.21
C ARG A 54 1.81 8.34 -17.09
N LYS A 55 0.69 7.77 -16.65
CA LYS A 55 -0.10 8.30 -15.53
C LYS A 55 0.52 7.98 -14.16
N GLY A 56 1.51 7.09 -14.11
CA GLY A 56 2.20 6.69 -12.88
C GLY A 56 1.76 5.31 -12.40
N ALA A 57 1.35 5.21 -11.13
CA ALA A 57 0.96 3.95 -10.51
C ALA A 57 -0.30 4.11 -9.65
N ARG A 58 -1.19 3.11 -9.69
CA ARG A 58 -2.34 2.99 -8.80
C ARG A 58 -1.94 2.17 -7.59
N ILE A 59 -2.35 2.60 -6.40
CA ILE A 59 -2.24 1.86 -5.16
C ILE A 59 -3.66 1.53 -4.74
N VAL A 60 -4.04 0.24 -4.77
CA VAL A 60 -5.33 -0.23 -4.26
C VAL A 60 -5.11 -0.68 -2.82
N LEU A 61 -5.91 -0.15 -1.90
CA LEU A 61 -5.90 -0.50 -0.49
C LEU A 61 -7.15 -1.33 -0.17
N VAL A 62 -6.99 -2.39 0.59
CA VAL A 62 -8.10 -3.20 1.13
C VAL A 62 -7.90 -3.36 2.62
N GLY A 63 -8.86 -2.86 3.39
CA GLY A 63 -8.89 -2.94 4.85
C GLY A 63 -9.30 -4.32 5.34
N ASP A 64 -9.02 -4.64 6.59
CA ASP A 64 -9.44 -5.92 7.18
C ASP A 64 -10.96 -5.99 7.40
N ASP A 65 -11.64 -4.85 7.47
CA ASP A 65 -13.11 -4.73 7.41
C ASP A 65 -13.70 -4.92 5.99
N GLY A 66 -12.83 -5.13 4.98
CA GLY A 66 -13.20 -5.32 3.59
C GLY A 66 -13.49 -4.05 2.81
N ARG A 67 -13.44 -2.86 3.44
CA ARG A 67 -13.50 -1.60 2.68
C ARG A 67 -12.26 -1.45 1.83
N TRP A 68 -12.39 -0.73 0.72
CA TRP A 68 -11.28 -0.54 -0.20
C TRP A 68 -11.26 0.90 -0.73
N GLY A 69 -10.09 1.33 -1.16
CA GLY A 69 -9.87 2.63 -1.77
C GLY A 69 -8.72 2.61 -2.76
N ASP A 70 -8.60 3.65 -3.56
CA ASP A 70 -7.46 3.82 -4.46
C ASP A 70 -6.78 5.17 -4.32
N LEU A 71 -5.47 5.14 -4.49
CA LEU A 71 -4.60 6.30 -4.58
C LEU A 71 -3.81 6.24 -5.89
N VAL A 72 -3.44 7.41 -6.41
CA VAL A 72 -2.59 7.49 -7.60
C VAL A 72 -1.30 8.23 -7.26
N ALA A 73 -0.19 7.54 -7.51
CA ALA A 73 1.17 8.06 -7.42
C ALA A 73 1.68 8.47 -8.81
N PRO A 74 2.52 9.51 -8.91
CA PRO A 74 3.06 9.98 -10.18
C PRO A 74 4.05 8.99 -10.84
N SER A 75 4.57 8.00 -10.09
CA SER A 75 5.46 6.96 -10.62
C SER A 75 5.40 5.69 -9.75
N MET A 76 5.88 4.56 -10.28
CA MET A 76 6.02 3.31 -9.54
C MET A 76 6.91 3.47 -8.30
N THR A 77 8.07 4.10 -8.46
CA THR A 77 9.02 4.30 -7.35
C THR A 77 8.39 5.10 -6.20
N VAL A 78 7.55 6.10 -6.50
CA VAL A 78 6.85 6.87 -5.46
C VAL A 78 5.78 6.01 -4.77
N ALA A 79 5.07 5.15 -5.52
CA ALA A 79 4.09 4.23 -4.93
C ALA A 79 4.77 3.20 -4.02
N GLU A 80 5.81 2.54 -4.50
CA GLU A 80 6.57 1.53 -3.75
C GLU A 80 7.16 2.12 -2.48
N ASP A 81 7.79 3.30 -2.56
CA ASP A 81 8.34 3.97 -1.38
C ASP A 81 7.25 4.37 -0.38
N ALA A 82 6.10 4.86 -0.86
CA ALA A 82 4.99 5.22 0.01
C ALA A 82 4.40 3.99 0.73
N VAL A 83 4.13 2.91 0.00
CA VAL A 83 3.60 1.67 0.57
C VAL A 83 4.60 1.08 1.56
N ARG A 84 5.88 0.95 1.20
CA ARG A 84 6.93 0.47 2.10
C ARG A 84 7.01 1.28 3.40
N ARG A 85 7.03 2.61 3.30
CA ARG A 85 7.09 3.49 4.49
C ARG A 85 5.82 3.47 5.32
N SER A 86 4.68 3.15 4.72
CA SER A 86 3.41 3.06 5.44
C SER A 86 3.34 1.84 6.37
N GLY A 87 4.05 0.76 6.03
CA GLY A 87 4.11 -0.47 6.83
C GLY A 87 2.96 -1.46 6.59
N VAL A 88 2.10 -1.20 5.59
CA VAL A 88 1.03 -2.13 5.19
C VAL A 88 1.58 -3.31 4.40
N THR A 89 0.88 -4.44 4.44
CA THR A 89 1.24 -5.63 3.66
C THR A 89 1.11 -5.34 2.17
N VAL A 90 2.13 -5.70 1.39
CA VAL A 90 2.12 -5.51 -0.07
C VAL A 90 1.81 -6.83 -0.75
N HIS A 91 0.87 -6.79 -1.69
CA HIS A 91 0.50 -7.92 -2.54
C HIS A 91 1.03 -7.68 -3.96
N GLU A 92 1.69 -8.69 -4.53
CA GLU A 92 2.22 -8.62 -5.89
C GLU A 92 1.09 -8.55 -6.94
N SER A 93 -0.01 -9.25 -6.68
CA SER A 93 -1.20 -9.30 -7.53
C SER A 93 -2.46 -8.96 -6.73
N PHE A 94 -3.48 -8.49 -7.45
CA PHE A 94 -4.80 -8.23 -6.89
C PHE A 94 -5.69 -9.45 -7.16
N ASP A 95 -5.48 -10.53 -6.40
CA ASP A 95 -6.17 -11.79 -6.61
C ASP A 95 -6.42 -12.56 -5.29
N GLY A 96 -6.97 -13.76 -5.44
CA GLY A 96 -7.09 -14.75 -4.37
C GLY A 96 -7.71 -14.22 -3.09
N GLU A 97 -7.03 -14.45 -1.97
CA GLU A 97 -7.46 -14.01 -0.64
C GLU A 97 -7.57 -12.49 -0.53
N PHE A 98 -6.65 -11.75 -1.16
CA PHE A 98 -6.63 -10.29 -1.09
C PHE A 98 -7.84 -9.68 -1.80
N ALA A 99 -8.16 -10.14 -3.00
CA ALA A 99 -9.36 -9.73 -3.72
C ALA A 99 -10.64 -10.20 -3.01
N ALA A 100 -10.62 -11.38 -2.39
CA ALA A 100 -11.78 -11.94 -1.68
C ALA A 100 -12.17 -11.18 -0.40
N LYS A 101 -11.24 -10.41 0.20
CA LYS A 101 -11.52 -9.52 1.33
C LYS A 101 -12.42 -8.35 0.95
N VAL A 102 -12.40 -7.90 -0.31
CA VAL A 102 -13.18 -6.75 -0.74
C VAL A 102 -14.68 -6.97 -0.47
N ARG A 103 -15.29 -5.98 0.18
CA ARG A 103 -16.72 -5.90 0.43
C ARG A 103 -17.25 -4.64 -0.25
N THR A 104 -17.99 -4.84 -1.33
CA THR A 104 -18.82 -3.82 -1.96
C THR A 104 -20.27 -4.12 -1.64
N GLY A 105 -20.80 -3.47 -0.60
CA GLY A 105 -22.17 -3.66 -0.14
C GLY A 105 -23.20 -2.91 -0.99
N PRO A 106 -24.51 -3.11 -0.73
CA PRO A 106 -25.59 -2.44 -1.45
C PRO A 106 -25.48 -0.90 -1.45
N TYR A 107 -24.95 -0.33 -0.36
CA TYR A 107 -24.69 1.09 -0.22
C TYR A 107 -23.61 1.56 -1.21
N GLU A 108 -22.47 0.86 -1.26
CA GLU A 108 -21.37 1.16 -2.18
C GLU A 108 -21.77 0.95 -3.65
N TRP A 109 -22.57 -0.09 -3.94
CA TRP A 109 -23.13 -0.32 -5.27
C TRP A 109 -24.05 0.82 -5.72
N SER A 110 -24.90 1.31 -4.83
CA SER A 110 -25.80 2.44 -5.13
C SER A 110 -25.03 3.74 -5.42
N ARG A 111 -23.87 3.92 -4.78
CA ARG A 111 -22.95 5.05 -5.01
C ARG A 111 -22.16 4.91 -6.31
N MET A 112 -21.76 3.69 -6.69
CA MET A 112 -21.07 3.41 -7.94
C MET A 112 -22.00 3.46 -9.17
N ALA A 113 -23.29 3.16 -8.99
CA ALA A 113 -24.30 3.25 -10.05
C ALA A 113 -24.69 4.70 -10.45
N GLY A 114 -24.09 5.73 -9.81
CA GLY A 114 -24.18 7.11 -10.30
C GLY A 114 -25.51 7.85 -10.09
N ILE A 115 -26.33 7.47 -9.09
CA ILE A 115 -27.74 7.88 -8.85
C ILE A 115 -28.72 7.11 -9.74
N GLN A 116 -29.43 6.12 -9.18
CA GLN A 116 -30.88 6.29 -8.98
C GLN A 116 -31.48 5.54 -7.78
N LEU A 117 -30.71 5.19 -6.74
CA LEU A 117 -31.27 4.70 -5.48
C LEU A 117 -30.52 5.37 -4.31
N GLY A 118 -31.18 6.34 -3.69
CA GLY A 118 -30.72 6.95 -2.44
C GLY A 118 -30.77 5.93 -1.32
N GLY A 119 -29.67 5.18 -1.14
CA GLY A 119 -29.53 4.26 -0.03
C GLY A 119 -29.24 5.01 1.27
N THR A 120 -30.10 4.81 2.27
CA THR A 120 -29.91 5.28 3.65
C THR A 120 -28.53 4.87 4.17
N PRO A 121 -27.80 5.73 4.91
CA PRO A 121 -26.56 5.32 5.56
C PRO A 121 -26.79 4.10 6.45
N ASN A 122 -25.85 3.16 6.43
CA ASN A 122 -25.87 1.97 7.28
C ASN A 122 -25.77 2.42 8.76
N PRO A 123 -26.57 1.86 9.68
CA PRO A 123 -26.49 2.16 11.11
C PRO A 123 -25.16 1.70 11.73
#